data_AF-A0A2S0MYH3-F1
#
_entry.id   AF-A0A2S0MYH3-F1
#
_cell.length_a   1.000
_cell.length_b   1.000
_cell.length_c   1.000
_cell.angle_alpha   90.00
_cell.angle_beta   90.00
_cell.angle_gamma   90.00
#
_symmetry.space_group_name_H-M   'P 1'
#
loop_
_entity.id
_entity.type
_entity.pdbx_description
1 polymer ?
#
loop_
_entity_poly.entity_id
_entity_poly.type
_entity_poly.pdbx_seq_one_letter_code
_entity_poly.pdbx_strand_id
1 'polypeptide(L)'
;MLPNPYQMKAERVFGNRDTHQAQPSSLRSRLAISLAVFASFSLVGNTHAKDPGTPTAEHLGLTPAYLQGDWCQTYIQFPKERSEENTPYRWDPDGTYATRGSKHGDMKAGYFYLYKPEGKIKLATIAGFFKVKSVEPNEFVLLVFGDMHFQRGPCK
;
A
#
# COMPACT_ATOMS: atom_id res chain seq x y z
N MET A 1 -30.21 7.12 -29.61
CA MET A 1 -30.06 7.24 -28.15
C MET A 1 -30.35 5.87 -27.55
N LEU A 2 -29.36 5.23 -26.93
CA LEU A 2 -29.49 3.91 -26.28
C LEU A 2 -29.43 4.12 -24.76
N PRO A 3 -30.27 3.46 -23.94
CA PRO A 3 -30.26 3.65 -22.49
C PRO A 3 -29.12 2.91 -21.78
N ASN A 4 -28.64 3.54 -20.71
CA ASN A 4 -27.54 3.18 -19.83
C ASN A 4 -27.93 2.05 -18.83
N PRO A 5 -27.13 0.98 -18.64
CA PRO A 5 -27.47 -0.17 -17.80
C PRO A 5 -27.13 -0.06 -16.29
N TYR A 6 -26.73 1.09 -15.76
CA TYR A 6 -26.40 1.20 -14.32
C TYR A 6 -27.60 1.66 -13.47
N GLN A 7 -28.40 0.70 -12.98
CA GLN A 7 -29.38 0.90 -11.90
C GLN A 7 -29.10 -0.04 -10.72
N MET A 8 -28.57 0.60 -9.66
CA MET A 8 -28.73 0.38 -8.21
C MET A 8 -29.12 -0.99 -7.64
N LYS A 9 -28.38 -1.42 -6.60
CA LYS A 9 -28.96 -1.72 -5.28
C LYS A 9 -27.87 -1.75 -4.19
N ALA A 10 -28.01 -0.84 -3.21
CA ALA A 10 -27.32 -0.89 -1.93
C ALA A 10 -28.35 -1.29 -0.87
N GLU A 11 -28.16 -2.44 -0.23
CA GLU A 11 -28.90 -2.83 0.98
C GLU A 11 -27.94 -2.89 2.16
N ARG A 12 -28.25 -2.04 3.14
CA ARG A 12 -27.62 -1.89 4.45
C ARG A 12 -28.47 -2.73 5.42
N VAL A 13 -27.91 -3.66 6.18
CA VAL A 13 -28.61 -4.21 7.37
C VAL A 13 -27.61 -4.38 8.53
N PHE A 14 -27.95 -3.68 9.61
CA PHE A 14 -27.38 -3.72 10.95
C PHE A 14 -27.67 -5.04 11.67
N GLY A 15 -26.80 -5.44 12.60
CA GLY A 15 -27.09 -6.51 13.56
C GLY A 15 -26.13 -6.53 14.75
N ASN A 16 -26.44 -5.73 15.78
CA ASN A 16 -25.92 -5.85 17.15
C ASN A 16 -26.43 -7.15 17.81
N ARG A 17 -25.64 -7.75 18.72
CA ARG A 17 -26.11 -8.32 20.01
C ARG A 17 -24.96 -8.72 20.94
N ASP A 18 -24.75 -7.84 21.91
CA ASP A 18 -24.57 -8.02 23.35
C ASP A 18 -24.53 -9.43 23.98
N THR A 19 -23.51 -9.59 24.83
CA THR A 19 -23.54 -9.95 26.26
C THR A 19 -24.15 -11.29 26.69
N HIS A 20 -23.32 -12.16 27.28
CA HIS A 20 -23.73 -12.96 28.44
C HIS A 20 -22.60 -13.12 29.45
N GLN A 21 -22.83 -12.47 30.59
CA GLN A 21 -22.14 -12.59 31.87
C GLN A 21 -22.86 -13.67 32.69
N ALA A 22 -22.12 -14.58 33.34
CA ALA A 22 -22.60 -15.31 34.52
C ALA A 22 -21.42 -15.96 35.29
N GLN A 23 -21.10 -15.40 36.46
CA GLN A 23 -20.48 -16.12 37.58
C GLN A 23 -21.56 -16.94 38.30
N PRO A 24 -21.16 -18.01 39.02
CA PRO A 24 -21.46 -17.99 40.44
C PRO A 24 -20.33 -18.48 41.37
N SER A 25 -20.37 -17.89 42.55
CA SER A 25 -19.68 -18.17 43.81
C SER A 25 -19.95 -19.57 44.41
N SER A 26 -18.99 -20.10 45.17
CA SER A 26 -19.11 -20.47 46.61
C SER A 26 -18.00 -21.47 46.98
N LEU A 27 -17.14 -21.17 47.95
CA LEU A 27 -17.17 -21.56 49.37
C LEU A 27 -16.21 -22.72 49.74
N ARG A 28 -15.27 -22.35 50.62
CA ARG A 28 -14.73 -23.08 51.79
C ARG A 28 -13.69 -24.20 51.60
N SER A 29 -12.65 -23.99 52.41
CA SER A 29 -12.04 -24.94 53.37
C SER A 29 -10.68 -25.55 53.03
N ARG A 30 -9.71 -25.04 53.81
CA ARG A 30 -8.71 -25.75 54.63
C ARG A 30 -7.44 -26.30 53.95
N LEU A 31 -6.33 -25.69 54.40
CA LEU A 31 -4.99 -26.21 54.67
C LEU A 31 -4.62 -27.59 54.11
N ALA A 32 -3.53 -27.63 53.34
CA ALA A 32 -2.41 -28.53 53.60
C ALA A 32 -1.13 -28.01 52.94
N ILE A 33 -0.06 -28.04 53.73
CA ILE A 33 1.34 -27.78 53.39
C ILE A 33 1.83 -28.88 52.44
N SER A 34 2.59 -28.55 51.39
CA SER A 34 3.75 -29.35 50.96
C SER A 34 4.59 -28.66 49.90
N LEU A 35 5.89 -28.86 50.09
CA LEU A 35 7.03 -28.37 49.35
C LEU A 35 7.06 -28.75 47.86
N ALA A 36 7.76 -27.88 47.14
CA ALA A 36 8.75 -28.16 46.10
C ALA A 36 8.36 -28.04 44.63
N VAL A 37 9.41 -27.57 43.94
CA VAL A 37 9.74 -27.67 42.52
C VAL A 37 9.46 -26.43 41.68
N PHE A 38 10.57 -25.75 41.40
CA PHE A 38 10.83 -24.81 40.32
C PHE A 38 9.90 -24.97 39.11
N ALA A 39 9.09 -23.94 38.87
CA ALA A 39 8.66 -23.60 37.52
C ALA A 39 9.13 -22.17 37.26
N SER A 40 10.28 -22.07 36.60
CA SER A 40 10.80 -20.84 36.00
C SER A 40 9.79 -20.34 34.97
N PHE A 41 8.78 -19.60 35.41
CA PHE A 41 8.01 -18.76 34.51
C PHE A 41 8.88 -17.56 34.18
N SER A 42 9.79 -17.77 33.23
CA SER A 42 10.19 -16.71 32.33
C SER A 42 8.89 -16.12 31.80
N LEU A 43 8.49 -14.97 32.33
CA LEU A 43 7.65 -14.02 31.63
C LEU A 43 8.45 -13.63 30.38
N VAL A 44 8.41 -14.51 29.38
CA VAL A 44 8.50 -14.09 27.98
C VAL A 44 7.20 -13.32 27.80
N GLY A 45 7.22 -12.06 28.24
CA GLY A 45 6.35 -11.08 27.65
C GLY A 45 6.57 -11.25 26.16
N ASN A 46 5.51 -11.62 25.44
CA ASN A 46 5.44 -11.42 24.01
C ASN A 46 5.59 -9.92 23.80
N THR A 47 6.82 -9.42 23.85
CA THR A 47 7.28 -8.44 22.91
C THR A 47 7.05 -9.10 21.57
N HIS A 48 5.83 -8.93 21.04
CA HIS A 48 5.69 -8.66 19.63
C HIS A 48 6.65 -7.50 19.38
N ALA A 49 7.92 -7.84 19.13
CA ALA A 49 8.81 -6.97 18.42
C ALA A 49 7.99 -6.64 17.19
N LYS A 50 7.43 -5.43 17.21
CA LYS A 50 7.00 -4.72 16.02
C LYS A 50 8.22 -4.86 15.14
N ASP A 51 8.16 -5.82 14.20
CA ASP A 51 9.20 -5.99 13.19
C ASP A 51 9.55 -4.54 12.81
N PRO A 52 10.82 -4.11 12.94
CA PRO A 52 11.20 -2.70 12.74
C PRO A 52 10.74 -2.16 11.39
N GLY A 53 10.20 -3.04 10.54
CA GLY A 53 9.13 -2.72 9.64
C GLY A 53 9.79 -2.68 8.30
N THR A 54 9.58 -3.73 7.52
CA THR A 54 10.17 -3.81 6.20
C THR A 54 9.92 -2.50 5.45
N PRO A 55 10.96 -1.72 5.09
CA PRO A 55 10.79 -0.32 4.70
C PRO A 55 9.75 -0.20 3.59
N THR A 56 8.74 0.64 3.72
CA THR A 56 7.81 0.93 2.61
C THR A 56 8.49 1.84 1.57
N ALA A 57 7.88 2.02 0.40
CA ALA A 57 8.37 3.00 -0.58
C ALA A 57 8.41 4.43 0.00
N GLU A 58 7.57 4.73 1.00
CA GLU A 58 7.59 6.02 1.70
C GLU A 58 8.87 6.21 2.53
N HIS A 59 9.42 5.12 3.10
CA HIS A 59 10.70 5.16 3.80
C HIS A 59 11.87 5.47 2.86
N LEU A 60 11.67 5.30 1.55
CA LEU A 60 12.61 5.66 0.49
C LEU A 60 12.34 7.07 -0.07
N GLY A 61 11.40 7.83 0.50
CA GLY A 61 11.07 9.20 0.08
C GLY A 61 9.90 9.31 -0.91
N LEU A 62 9.40 8.19 -1.45
CA LEU A 62 8.28 8.20 -2.40
C LEU A 62 6.96 8.28 -1.64
N THR A 63 6.61 9.47 -1.14
CA THR A 63 5.38 9.72 -0.38
C THR A 63 4.23 10.19 -1.28
N PRO A 64 2.96 10.14 -0.81
CA PRO A 64 1.84 10.72 -1.56
C PRO A 64 2.08 12.21 -1.90
N ALA A 65 2.57 12.98 -0.93
CA ALA A 65 2.88 14.40 -1.10
C ALA A 65 3.99 14.62 -2.14
N TYR A 66 4.98 13.73 -2.20
CA TYR A 66 6.02 13.80 -3.23
C TYR A 66 5.45 13.56 -4.63
N LEU A 67 4.60 12.55 -4.81
CA LEU A 67 4.03 12.20 -6.12
C LEU A 67 3.03 13.22 -6.64
N GLN A 68 2.38 14.00 -5.76
CA GLN A 68 1.33 14.93 -6.15
C GLN A 68 1.73 15.84 -7.32
N GLY A 69 0.79 16.01 -8.27
CA GLY A 69 0.94 16.86 -9.44
C GLY A 69 1.39 16.11 -10.70
N ASP A 70 1.91 16.86 -11.66
CA ASP A 70 2.27 16.35 -12.98
C ASP A 70 3.66 15.74 -13.01
N TRP A 71 3.77 14.61 -13.73
CA TRP A 71 5.00 13.88 -13.97
C TRP A 71 5.02 13.35 -15.40
N CYS A 72 6.22 13.21 -15.96
CA CYS A 72 6.42 12.53 -17.23
C CYS A 72 7.26 11.27 -17.03
N GLN A 73 6.75 10.13 -17.51
CA GLN A 73 7.60 8.96 -17.74
C GLN A 73 8.39 9.23 -19.02
N THR A 74 9.69 9.47 -18.87
CA THR A 74 10.57 9.96 -19.95
C THR A 74 11.22 8.84 -20.75
N TYR A 75 11.58 7.73 -20.11
CA TYR A 75 12.14 6.58 -20.79
C TYR A 75 12.11 5.34 -19.90
N ILE A 76 12.39 4.19 -20.51
CA ILE A 76 12.63 2.93 -19.83
C ILE A 76 14.03 2.45 -20.18
N GLN A 77 14.87 2.25 -19.17
CA GLN A 77 16.21 1.73 -19.33
C GLN A 77 16.20 0.22 -19.08
N PHE A 78 16.57 -0.54 -20.10
CA PHE A 78 16.86 -1.97 -20.03
C PHE A 78 18.38 -2.17 -19.99
N PRO A 79 18.90 -3.38 -19.70
CA PRO A 79 20.34 -3.59 -19.55
C PRO A 79 21.20 -3.20 -20.76
N LYS A 80 20.65 -3.19 -21.98
CA LYS A 80 21.39 -2.90 -23.23
C LYS A 80 20.70 -1.90 -24.16
N GLU A 81 19.53 -1.42 -23.78
CA GLU A 81 18.71 -0.57 -24.64
C GLU A 81 17.92 0.44 -23.79
N ARG A 82 17.58 1.56 -24.41
CA ARG A 82 16.73 2.60 -23.83
C ARG A 82 15.56 2.84 -24.77
N SER A 83 14.35 2.73 -24.25
CA SER A 83 13.11 3.09 -24.96
C SER A 83 12.68 4.47 -24.51
N GLU A 84 12.67 5.45 -25.41
CA GLU A 84 12.11 6.77 -25.11
C GLU A 84 10.60 6.68 -24.91
N GLU A 85 10.14 7.36 -23.87
CA GLU A 85 8.74 7.48 -23.53
C GLU A 85 8.36 8.96 -23.49
N ASN A 86 7.07 9.24 -23.48
CA ASN A 86 6.60 10.60 -23.25
C ASN A 86 5.24 10.58 -22.57
N THR A 87 5.11 9.68 -21.59
CA THR A 87 3.81 9.26 -21.07
C THR A 87 3.46 10.11 -19.84
N PRO A 88 2.40 10.94 -19.92
CA PRO A 88 2.03 11.82 -18.84
C PRO A 88 1.37 11.05 -17.69
N TYR A 89 1.67 11.48 -16.48
CA TYR A 89 1.05 11.06 -15.24
C TYR A 89 0.63 12.31 -14.47
N ARG A 90 -0.52 12.25 -13.81
CA ARG A 90 -0.93 13.24 -12.82
C ARG A 90 -1.43 12.53 -11.58
N TRP A 91 -0.79 12.77 -10.45
CA TRP A 91 -1.16 12.14 -9.18
C TRP A 91 -1.98 13.11 -8.35
N ASP A 92 -3.16 12.65 -7.96
CA ASP A 92 -4.12 13.41 -7.18
C ASP A 92 -3.91 13.09 -5.67
N PRO A 93 -4.19 14.04 -4.76
CA PRO A 93 -3.93 13.87 -3.32
C PRO A 93 -4.79 12.80 -2.65
N ASP A 94 -5.83 12.31 -3.33
CA ASP A 94 -6.74 11.27 -2.86
C ASP A 94 -6.21 9.84 -3.08
N GLY A 95 -4.97 9.69 -3.55
CA GLY A 95 -4.37 8.39 -3.85
C GLY A 95 -4.77 7.83 -5.21
N THR A 96 -5.33 8.67 -6.07
CA THR A 96 -5.59 8.34 -7.47
C THR A 96 -4.58 9.00 -8.40
N TYR A 97 -4.55 8.55 -9.66
CA TYR A 97 -3.77 9.16 -10.71
C TYR A 97 -4.48 9.05 -12.06
N ALA A 98 -4.04 9.88 -12.99
CA ALA A 98 -4.40 9.84 -14.39
C ALA A 98 -3.16 9.54 -15.25
N THR A 99 -3.35 8.78 -16.33
CA THR A 99 -2.31 8.55 -17.34
C THR A 99 -2.95 8.18 -18.69
N ARG A 100 -2.16 8.15 -19.77
CA ARG A 100 -2.61 7.64 -21.08
C ARG A 100 -2.27 6.16 -21.22
N GLY A 101 -3.18 5.39 -21.80
CA GLY A 101 -2.96 3.96 -22.06
C GLY A 101 -2.25 3.66 -23.39
N SER A 102 -2.08 4.65 -24.26
CA SER A 102 -1.42 4.51 -25.56
C SER A 102 -0.74 5.82 -25.97
N LYS A 103 0.22 5.76 -26.90
CA LYS A 103 1.01 6.92 -27.35
C LYS A 103 0.16 8.10 -27.83
N HIS A 104 -1.00 7.82 -28.43
CA HIS A 104 -1.92 8.82 -28.98
C HIS A 104 -3.25 8.89 -28.24
N GLY A 105 -3.36 8.24 -27.08
CA GLY A 105 -4.58 8.21 -26.30
C GLY A 105 -4.69 9.41 -25.36
N ASP A 106 -5.92 9.77 -25.03
CA ASP A 106 -6.20 10.75 -23.99
C ASP A 106 -5.79 10.24 -22.61
N MET A 107 -5.49 11.17 -21.70
CA MET A 107 -5.34 10.84 -20.29
C MET A 107 -6.69 10.38 -19.71
N LYS A 108 -6.67 9.26 -19.01
CA LYS A 108 -7.80 8.74 -18.24
C LYS A 108 -7.47 8.82 -16.76
N ALA A 109 -8.42 9.35 -15.99
CA ALA A 109 -8.32 9.47 -14.54
C ALA A 109 -9.01 8.30 -13.81
N GLY A 110 -8.84 8.25 -12.49
CA GLY A 110 -9.51 7.28 -11.61
C GLY A 110 -8.74 5.98 -11.41
N TYR A 111 -7.47 5.91 -11.81
CA TYR A 111 -6.59 4.81 -11.43
C TYR A 111 -6.09 5.02 -10.00
N PHE A 112 -5.89 3.95 -9.23
CA PHE A 112 -5.36 4.04 -7.87
C PHE A 112 -3.96 3.44 -7.80
N TYR A 113 -3.18 3.87 -6.82
CA TYR A 113 -1.90 3.28 -6.49
C TYR A 113 -1.82 2.88 -5.02
N LEU A 114 -0.98 1.89 -4.73
CA LEU A 114 -0.83 1.36 -3.37
C LEU A 114 0.65 1.27 -3.02
N TYR A 115 1.01 1.85 -1.88
CA TYR A 115 2.29 1.58 -1.24
C TYR A 115 2.28 0.20 -0.60
N LYS A 116 3.42 -0.47 -0.70
CA LYS A 116 3.64 -1.79 -0.14
C LYS A 116 4.95 -1.82 0.66
N PRO A 117 5.09 -2.80 1.58
CA PRO A 117 6.37 -3.08 2.22
C PRO A 117 7.48 -3.36 1.19
N GLU A 118 8.73 -3.32 1.64
CA GLU A 118 9.92 -3.57 0.82
C GLU A 118 10.17 -2.55 -0.30
N GLY A 119 9.77 -1.30 -0.09
CA GLY A 119 10.05 -0.23 -1.03
C GLY A 119 9.25 -0.36 -2.31
N LYS A 120 8.05 -0.94 -2.28
CA LYS A 120 7.26 -1.26 -3.47
C LYS A 120 6.04 -0.36 -3.64
N ILE A 121 5.65 -0.13 -4.90
CA ILE A 121 4.41 0.54 -5.30
C ILE A 121 3.66 -0.33 -6.32
N LYS A 122 2.33 -0.37 -6.25
CA LYS A 122 1.46 -0.99 -7.26
C LYS A 122 0.66 0.09 -7.97
N LEU A 123 0.64 0.05 -9.30
CA LEU A 123 -0.19 0.91 -10.13
C LEU A 123 -1.35 0.10 -10.71
N ALA A 124 -2.57 0.63 -10.71
CA ALA A 124 -3.74 -0.12 -11.19
C ALA A 124 -3.66 -0.47 -12.69
N THR A 125 -2.91 0.29 -13.49
CA THR A 125 -2.80 0.10 -14.94
C THR A 125 -1.80 -0.98 -15.37
N ILE A 126 -0.93 -1.45 -14.46
CA ILE A 126 0.16 -2.38 -14.78
C ILE A 126 0.16 -3.51 -13.74
N ALA A 127 0.24 -4.75 -14.21
CA ALA A 127 0.30 -5.91 -13.32
C ALA A 127 1.64 -5.95 -12.54
N GLY A 128 1.58 -6.21 -11.23
CA GLY A 128 2.74 -6.45 -10.39
C GLY A 128 2.99 -5.40 -9.31
N PHE A 129 4.14 -5.53 -8.64
CA PHE A 129 4.65 -4.59 -7.64
C PHE A 129 6.01 -4.08 -8.11
N PHE A 130 6.19 -2.76 -8.09
CA PHE A 130 7.36 -2.11 -8.65
C PHE A 130 8.25 -1.64 -7.52
N LYS A 131 9.52 -2.02 -7.56
CA LYS A 131 10.48 -1.59 -6.55
C LYS A 131 10.89 -0.15 -6.84
N VAL A 132 10.84 0.71 -5.85
CA VAL A 132 11.43 2.05 -5.91
C VAL A 132 12.95 1.89 -5.86
N LYS A 133 13.64 2.32 -6.92
CA LYS A 133 15.10 2.26 -7.00
C LYS A 133 15.76 3.51 -6.44
N SER A 134 15.21 4.68 -6.74
CA SER A 134 15.71 5.98 -6.28
C SER A 134 14.59 7.00 -6.24
N VAL A 135 14.76 8.00 -5.38
CA VAL A 135 13.89 9.16 -5.24
C VAL A 135 14.79 10.38 -5.04
N GLU A 136 14.74 11.29 -6.00
CA GLU A 136 15.41 12.59 -6.01
C GLU A 136 14.33 13.70 -6.02
N PRO A 137 14.65 14.98 -5.73
CA PRO A 137 13.62 16.03 -5.60
C PRO A 137 12.64 16.15 -6.79
N ASN A 138 13.15 15.94 -8.01
CA ASN A 138 12.40 16.08 -9.27
C ASN A 138 12.48 14.84 -10.17
N GLU A 139 12.97 13.71 -9.66
CA GLU A 139 13.07 12.46 -10.42
C GLU A 139 12.85 11.26 -9.50
N PHE A 140 12.17 10.22 -9.98
CA PHE A 140 12.20 8.92 -9.33
C PHE A 140 12.27 7.78 -10.34
N VAL A 141 12.71 6.62 -9.87
CA VAL A 141 12.89 5.43 -10.71
C VAL A 141 12.16 4.24 -10.11
N LEU A 142 11.35 3.58 -10.93
CA LEU A 142 10.68 2.33 -10.60
C LEU A 142 11.27 1.18 -11.41
N LEU A 143 11.65 0.09 -10.74
CA LEU A 143 11.94 -1.18 -11.40
C LEU A 143 10.64 -1.92 -11.68
N VAL A 144 10.31 -2.06 -12.96
CA VAL A 144 9.12 -2.79 -13.43
C VAL A 144 9.56 -4.00 -14.26
N PHE A 145 9.83 -3.77 -15.54
CA PHE A 145 10.47 -4.71 -16.48
C PHE A 145 11.85 -4.20 -16.93
N GLY A 146 12.01 -2.87 -16.92
CA GLY A 146 13.27 -2.15 -16.84
C GLY A 146 13.15 -1.04 -15.80
N ASP A 147 14.11 -0.12 -15.78
CA ASP A 147 14.06 1.07 -14.95
C ASP A 147 13.20 2.13 -15.64
N MET A 148 11.99 2.36 -15.12
CA MET A 148 11.11 3.43 -15.58
C MET A 148 11.50 4.73 -14.88
N HIS A 149 11.95 5.71 -15.66
CA HIS A 149 12.35 7.03 -15.15
C HIS A 149 11.20 8.01 -15.27
N PHE A 150 10.94 8.71 -14.16
CA PHE A 150 9.91 9.74 -14.07
C PHE A 150 10.55 11.07 -13.72
N GLN A 151 10.21 12.12 -14.44
CA GLN A 151 10.63 13.49 -14.18
C GLN A 151 9.42 14.34 -13.77
N ARG A 152 9.60 15.20 -12.77
CA ARG A 152 8.54 16.11 -12.31
C ARG A 152 8.21 17.14 -13.39
N GLY A 153 6.92 17.42 -13.57
CA GLY A 153 6.40 18.36 -14.55
C GLY A 153 5.78 17.69 -15.78
N PRO A 154 5.27 18.50 -16.72
CA PRO A 154 4.63 17.98 -17.92
C PRO A 154 5.63 17.29 -18.84
N CYS A 155 5.09 16.39 -19.66
CA CYS A 155 5.82 15.82 -20.80
C CYS A 155 6.17 16.88 -21.86
N LYS A 156 7.24 16.64 -22.62
CA LYS A 156 7.77 17.58 -23.63
C LYS A 156 7.38 17.19 -25.04
#